data_AF-A0A0C9XB81-F1
#
_entry.id   AF-A0A0C9XB81-F1
#
_cell.length_a   1.000
_cell.length_b   1.000
_cell.length_c   1.000
_cell.angle_alpha   90.00
_cell.angle_beta   90.00
_cell.angle_gamma   90.00
#
_symmetry.space_group_name_H-M   'P 1'
#
loop_
_entity.id
_entity.type
_entity.pdbx_description
1 polymer ?
#
loop_
_entity_poly.entity_id
_entity_poly.type
_entity_poly.pdbx_seq_one_letter_code
_entity_poly.pdbx_strand_id
1 'polypeptide(L)' 'ALDGCPVKVIRQFINRSWRWMSAYRMGLTGSVAQWAVRKQKGHRSVSRAAMMHWDVVLN' A
#
# COMPACT_ATOMS: atom_id res chain seq x y z
N ALA A 1 -24.59 -10.19 -5.90
CA ALA A 1 -24.06 -10.02 -7.27
C ALA A 1 -23.07 -8.86 -7.30
N LEU A 2 -22.08 -8.88 -8.20
CA LEU A 2 -21.10 -7.79 -8.39
C LEU A 2 -21.80 -6.45 -8.68
N ASP A 3 -22.94 -6.49 -9.37
CA ASP A 3 -23.75 -5.30 -9.73
C ASP A 3 -24.35 -4.58 -8.52
N GLY A 4 -24.41 -5.23 -7.35
CA GLY A 4 -24.86 -4.63 -6.09
C GLY A 4 -23.75 -3.89 -5.33
N CYS A 5 -22.49 -4.02 -5.76
CA CYS A 5 -21.37 -3.37 -5.10
C CYS A 5 -21.13 -1.98 -5.72
N PRO A 6 -21.18 -0.90 -4.94
CA PRO A 6 -20.91 0.43 -5.49
C PRO A 6 -19.53 0.48 -6.12
N VAL A 7 -19.42 1.05 -7.32
CA VAL A 7 -18.14 1.20 -8.07
C VAL A 7 -17.04 1.82 -7.21
N LYS A 8 -17.41 2.74 -6.30
CA LYS A 8 -16.48 3.36 -5.34
C LYS A 8 -15.80 2.33 -4.43
N VAL A 9 -16.54 1.33 -3.94
CA VAL A 9 -16.01 0.28 -3.05
C VAL A 9 -15.04 -0.61 -3.82
N ILE A 10 -15.40 -1.02 -5.04
CA ILE A 10 -14.52 -1.79 -5.93
C ILE A 10 -13.21 -1.04 -6.18
N ARG A 11 -13.30 0.25 -6.52
CA ARG A 11 -12.12 1.11 -6.74
C ARG A 11 -11.25 1.24 -5.50
N GLN A 12 -11.85 1.43 -4.33
CA GLN A 12 -11.13 1.52 -3.05
C GLN A 12 -10.41 0.22 -2.72
N PHE A 13 -11.08 -0.92 -2.91
CA PHE A 13 -10.50 -2.25 -2.71
C PHE A 13 -9.30 -2.46 -3.63
N ILE A 14 -9.48 -2.30 -4.94
CA ILE A 14 -8.40 -2.48 -5.92
C ILE A 14 -7.22 -1.56 -5.60
N ASN A 15 -7.46 -0.28 -5.32
CA ASN A 15 -6.39 0.66 -4.99
C ASN A 15 -5.65 0.27 -3.70
N ARG A 16 -6.36 -0.24 -2.68
CA ARG A 16 -5.73 -0.73 -1.45
C ARG A 16 -4.90 -1.98 -1.71
N SER A 17 -5.42 -2.96 -2.44
CA SER A 17 -4.70 -4.19 -2.80
C SER A 17 -3.43 -3.89 -3.59
N TRP A 18 -3.48 -2.94 -4.54
CA TRP A 18 -2.31 -2.50 -5.29
C TRP A 18 -1.22 -1.89 -4.41
N ARG A 19 -1.58 -1.09 -3.40
CA ARG A 19 -0.60 -0.53 -2.45
C ARG A 19 0.10 -1.62 -1.65
N TRP A 20 -0.62 -2.64 -1.21
CA TRP A 20 -0.04 -3.81 -0.54
C TRP A 20 0.92 -4.57 -1.45
N MET A 21 0.50 -4.87 -2.68
CA MET A 21 1.37 -5.53 -3.67
C MET A 21 2.63 -4.71 -3.98
N SER A 22 2.51 -3.38 -4.05
CA SER A 22 3.66 -2.49 -4.20
C SER A 22 4.62 -2.60 -3.01
N ALA A 23 4.11 -2.63 -1.77
CA ALA A 23 4.93 -2.78 -0.57
C ALA A 23 5.68 -4.12 -0.57
N TYR A 24 4.99 -5.22 -0.88
CA TYR A 24 5.60 -6.55 -0.94
C TYR A 24 6.66 -6.67 -2.04
N ARG A 25 6.41 -6.09 -3.23
CA ARG A 25 7.41 -6.03 -4.32
C ARG A 25 8.66 -5.24 -3.95
N MET A 26 8.56 -4.37 -2.94
CA MET A 26 9.69 -3.61 -2.40
C MET A 26 10.35 -4.33 -1.21
N GLY A 27 9.96 -5.57 -0.90
CA GLY A 27 10.54 -6.36 0.18
C GLY A 27 9.96 -6.09 1.57
N LEU A 28 8.97 -5.20 1.69
CA LEU A 28 8.34 -4.90 2.97
C LEU A 28 7.41 -6.04 3.39
N THR A 29 7.48 -6.43 4.66
CA THR A 29 6.58 -7.44 5.24
C THR A 29 5.97 -6.95 6.56
N GLY A 30 4.95 -7.66 7.04
CA GLY A 30 4.37 -7.45 8.37
C GLY A 30 3.96 -6.00 8.68
N SER A 31 4.41 -5.52 9.84
CA SER A 31 4.10 -4.19 10.38
C SER A 31 4.67 -3.05 9.53
N VAL A 32 5.82 -3.24 8.88
CA VAL A 32 6.46 -2.22 8.03
C VAL A 32 5.64 -2.02 6.75
N ALA A 33 5.19 -3.10 6.11
CA ALA A 33 4.29 -3.02 4.96
C ALA A 33 2.97 -2.32 5.35
N GLN A 34 2.40 -2.67 6.50
CA GLN A 34 1.17 -2.04 7.00
C GLN A 34 1.35 -0.54 7.22
N TRP A 35 2.45 -0.13 7.87
CA TRP A 35 2.76 1.27 8.10
C TRP A 35 2.89 2.03 6.77
N ALA A 36 3.62 1.47 5.81
CA ALA A 36 3.86 2.11 4.52
C ALA A 36 2.56 2.28 3.70
N VAL A 37 1.69 1.27 3.69
CA VAL A 37 0.37 1.34 3.04
C VAL A 37 -0.58 2.35 3.71
N ARG A 38 -0.46 2.54 5.03
CA ARG A 38 -1.23 3.54 5.79
C ARG A 38 -0.73 4.97 5.56
N LYS A 39 0.60 5.15 5.47
CA LYS A 39 1.21 6.45 5.21
C LYS A 39 0.97 6.92 3.78
N GLN A 40 0.80 6.00 2.83
CA GLN A 40 0.60 6.32 1.42
C GLN A 40 -0.76 6.99 1.15
N LYS A 41 -0.69 8.25 0.71
CA LYS A 41 -1.85 9.05 0.27
C LYS A 41 -2.03 9.08 -1.26
N GLY A 42 -1.00 8.67 -2.03
CA GLY A 42 -1.01 8.69 -3.50
C GLY A 42 -1.63 7.47 -4.20
N HIS A 43 -1.51 7.43 -5.52
CA HIS A 43 -2.12 6.41 -6.37
C HIS A 43 -1.31 5.10 -6.41
N ARG A 44 -1.96 3.99 -6.04
CA ARG A 44 -1.60 2.57 -6.31
C ARG A 44 -0.20 2.05 -5.97
N SER A 45 0.74 2.87 -5.54
CA SER A 45 2.11 2.49 -5.20
C SER A 45 2.52 3.12 -3.87
N VAL A 46 3.42 2.47 -3.14
CA VAL A 46 4.05 3.03 -1.93
C VAL A 46 5.26 3.86 -2.36
N SER A 47 5.46 5.03 -1.76
CA SER A 47 6.62 5.88 -2.08
C SER A 47 7.93 5.25 -1.59
N ARG A 48 8.90 5.08 -2.51
CA ARG A 48 10.26 4.64 -2.16
C ARG A 48 11.01 5.66 -1.30
N ALA A 49 10.70 6.96 -1.45
CA ALA A 49 11.28 7.99 -0.58
C ALA A 49 10.78 7.89 0.87
N ALA A 50 9.51 7.50 1.08
CA ALA A 50 8.99 7.23 2.42
C ALA A 50 9.58 5.96 3.04
N MET A 51 10.17 5.08 2.22
CA MET A 51 10.83 3.84 2.62
C MET A 51 12.27 4.05 3.07
N MET A 52 13.03 4.92 2.38
CA MET A 52 14.43 5.21 2.71
C MET A 52 14.64 5.69 4.16
N HIS A 53 13.61 6.28 4.79
CA HIS A 53 13.68 6.69 6.19
C HIS A 53 13.61 5.51 7.19
N TRP A 54 13.13 4.33 6.79
CA TRP A 54 13.01 3.18 7.70
C TRP A 54 14.23 2.26 7.67
N ASP A 55 14.82 2.03 6.50
CA ASP A 55 16.05 1.21 6.38
C ASP A 55 17.25 1.88 7.09
N VAL A 56 17.24 3.22 7.23
CA VAL A 56 18.26 3.98 7.98
C VAL A 56 18.07 3.87 9.50
N VAL A 57 16.88 3.52 9.99
CA VAL A 57 16.60 3.42 11.44
C VAL A 57 16.79 1.99 11.97
N LEU A 58 16.78 0.99 11.09
CA LEU A 58 16.89 -0.43 11.44
C LEU A 58 18.26 -1.06 11.12
N ASN A 59 19.14 -0.33 10.43
CA ASN A 59 20.57 -0.66 10.28
C ASN A 59 21.41 0.26 11.16
#